data_AF-A0A7L2I7P0-F1
#
_entry.id   AF-A0A7L2I7P0-F1
#
_cell.length_a   1.000
_cell.length_b   1.000
_cell.length_c   1.000
_cell.angle_alpha   90.00
_cell.angle_beta   90.00
_cell.angle_gamma   90.00
#
_symmetry.space_group_name_H-M   'P 1'
#
loop_
_entity.id
_entity.type
_entity.pdbx_description
1 polymer ?
#
loop_
_entity_poly.entity_id
_entity_poly.type
_entity_poly.pdbx_seq_one_letter_code
_entity_poly.pdbx_strand_id
1 'polypeptide(L)'
;QVDHFGFDENLTFQQRYLIADQHWKKENGPILFYTGNEGDITWFCNNTGFMWDVAEELNAMLVFAEHRYYGESLPFGNESFSDSKHLNYLTSEQALADFAVLIEYLKMTIAGARYSPVIAIGGSYGGMLAAWFRMKYPHVVVGALAASAPIWQFGDLVPCGRFFSVVTNNYKMGGMGCAESIRKSWNAINHLATTDAGLQWLSSTFRLCSPLKSLQDAAVLKNWLSETWINLAMVNYPYKADFLQPLPAWPVQ
;
A
#
# COMPACT_ATOMS: atom_id res chain seq x y z
N GLN A 1 -1.41 -20.45 -9.80
CA GLN A 1 -1.96 -21.56 -8.99
C GLN A 1 -2.61 -20.92 -7.77
N VAL A 2 -3.67 -21.52 -7.21
CA VAL A 2 -4.27 -20.99 -5.97
C VAL A 2 -3.34 -21.26 -4.78
N ASP A 3 -2.76 -22.46 -4.72
CA ASP A 3 -1.83 -22.85 -3.67
C ASP A 3 -0.48 -23.28 -4.25
N HIS A 4 0.61 -22.60 -3.86
CA HIS A 4 1.99 -22.99 -4.22
C HIS A 4 2.67 -23.90 -3.19
N PHE A 5 2.06 -24.08 -2.01
CA PHE A 5 2.67 -24.78 -0.87
C PHE A 5 1.91 -26.07 -0.49
N GLY A 6 0.70 -26.24 -0.97
CA GLY A 6 -0.05 -27.50 -0.97
C GLY A 6 -0.06 -28.17 -2.35
N PHE A 7 -0.14 -29.50 -2.37
CA PHE A 7 -0.19 -30.30 -3.61
C PHE A 7 -1.52 -31.07 -3.78
N ASP A 8 -2.44 -30.91 -2.83
CA ASP A 8 -3.71 -31.65 -2.81
C ASP A 8 -4.72 -31.11 -3.84
N GLU A 9 -4.64 -29.81 -4.16
CA GLU A 9 -5.56 -29.14 -5.07
C GLU A 9 -4.82 -28.47 -6.24
N ASN A 10 -5.16 -28.85 -7.48
CA ASN A 10 -4.60 -28.23 -8.70
C ASN A 10 -5.45 -27.05 -9.21
N LEU A 11 -5.92 -26.20 -8.30
CA LEU A 11 -6.71 -25.03 -8.66
C LEU A 11 -5.82 -23.90 -9.20
N THR A 12 -6.33 -23.17 -10.18
CA THR A 12 -5.68 -21.99 -10.75
C THR A 12 -6.66 -20.82 -10.82
N PHE A 13 -6.12 -19.61 -10.87
CA PHE A 13 -6.89 -18.39 -11.04
C PHE A 13 -6.14 -17.46 -11.98
N GLN A 14 -6.85 -16.46 -12.51
CA GLN A 14 -6.25 -15.44 -13.37
C GLN A 14 -5.67 -14.32 -12.51
N GLN A 15 -4.35 -14.14 -12.57
CA GLN A 15 -3.67 -13.00 -11.96
C GLN A 15 -3.50 -11.92 -13.02
N ARG A 16 -4.00 -10.71 -12.74
CA ARG A 16 -3.85 -9.55 -13.61
C ARG A 16 -2.43 -8.99 -13.51
N TYR A 17 -1.88 -8.58 -14.64
CA TYR A 17 -0.63 -7.83 -14.70
C TYR A 17 -0.66 -6.87 -15.88
N LEU A 18 0.12 -5.80 -15.81
CA LEU A 18 0.26 -4.79 -16.85
C LEU A 18 1.67 -4.86 -17.42
N ILE A 19 1.81 -4.65 -18.73
CA ILE A 19 3.12 -4.59 -19.41
C ILE A 19 3.20 -3.32 -20.24
N ALA A 20 4.36 -2.68 -20.17
CA ALA A 20 4.75 -1.61 -21.08
C ALA A 20 6.15 -1.88 -21.62
N ASP A 21 6.28 -2.07 -22.93
CA ASP A 21 7.52 -2.46 -23.60
C ASP A 21 8.05 -1.39 -24.57
N GLN A 22 7.47 -0.19 -24.58
CA GLN A 22 7.82 0.85 -25.57
C GLN A 22 9.30 1.27 -25.57
N HIS A 23 9.98 1.15 -24.42
CA HIS A 23 11.39 1.50 -24.26
C HIS A 23 12.30 0.27 -24.11
N TRP A 24 11.72 -0.94 -24.16
CA TRP A 24 12.46 -2.15 -23.88
C TRP A 24 13.39 -2.52 -25.04
N LYS A 25 14.69 -2.55 -24.77
CA LYS A 25 15.66 -3.11 -25.70
C LYS A 25 15.57 -4.63 -25.66
N LYS A 26 14.93 -5.19 -26.69
CA LYS A 26 14.87 -6.65 -26.90
C LYS A 26 16.28 -7.24 -26.87
N GLU A 27 16.36 -8.47 -26.34
CA GLU A 27 17.60 -9.20 -26.08
C GLU A 27 18.43 -8.57 -24.93
N ASN A 28 18.09 -8.98 -23.71
CA ASN A 28 18.78 -8.65 -22.45
C ASN A 28 18.46 -7.28 -21.81
N GLY A 29 17.55 -6.48 -22.37
CA GLY A 29 17.03 -5.30 -21.66
C GLY A 29 16.36 -5.69 -20.33
N PRO A 30 16.54 -4.92 -19.24
CA PRO A 30 16.00 -5.27 -17.93
C PRO A 30 14.48 -5.25 -17.89
N ILE A 31 13.92 -5.97 -16.91
CA ILE A 31 12.52 -5.88 -16.52
C ILE A 31 12.45 -5.16 -15.17
N LEU A 32 11.75 -4.03 -15.12
CA LEU A 32 11.37 -3.39 -13.86
C LEU A 32 10.02 -3.95 -13.44
N PHE A 33 10.02 -4.74 -12.37
CA PHE A 33 8.87 -5.51 -11.92
C PHE A 33 8.30 -4.91 -10.63
N TYR A 34 7.15 -4.24 -10.72
CA TYR A 34 6.45 -3.74 -9.55
C TYR A 34 5.72 -4.91 -8.85
N THR A 35 6.11 -5.18 -7.60
CA THR A 35 5.41 -6.15 -6.74
C THR A 35 4.17 -5.50 -6.17
N GLY A 36 3.04 -5.65 -6.86
CA GLY A 36 1.75 -5.10 -6.46
C GLY A 36 1.39 -5.47 -5.02
N ASN A 37 0.65 -4.57 -4.38
CA ASN A 37 0.36 -4.65 -2.95
C ASN A 37 -1.15 -4.52 -2.70
N GLU A 38 -1.56 -3.92 -1.58
CA GLU A 38 -2.91 -3.96 -1.02
C GLU A 38 -3.96 -3.09 -1.77
N GLY A 39 -4.01 -3.19 -3.10
CA GLY A 39 -4.94 -2.42 -3.93
C GLY A 39 -4.92 -2.81 -5.41
N ASP A 40 -5.72 -2.08 -6.19
CA ASP A 40 -5.79 -2.25 -7.65
C ASP A 40 -4.45 -1.94 -8.31
N ILE A 41 -3.98 -2.80 -9.22
CA ILE A 41 -2.66 -2.61 -9.85
C ILE A 41 -2.57 -1.38 -10.76
N THR A 42 -3.69 -0.96 -11.38
CA THR A 42 -3.75 0.25 -12.23
C THR A 42 -3.53 1.51 -11.40
N TRP A 43 -3.95 1.50 -10.14
CA TRP A 43 -3.70 2.58 -9.20
C TRP A 43 -2.20 2.77 -8.93
N PHE A 44 -1.47 1.68 -8.65
CA PHE A 44 -0.02 1.74 -8.44
C PHE A 44 0.73 2.10 -9.73
N CYS A 45 0.29 1.59 -10.87
CA CYS A 45 0.80 1.93 -12.19
C CYS A 45 0.73 3.44 -12.47
N ASN A 46 -0.40 4.08 -12.15
CA ASN A 46 -0.60 5.52 -12.35
C ASN A 46 0.21 6.40 -11.40
N ASN A 47 0.54 5.91 -10.20
CA ASN A 47 1.22 6.68 -9.16
C ASN A 47 2.72 6.39 -9.02
N THR A 48 3.25 5.38 -9.73
CA THR A 48 4.68 5.04 -9.73
C THR A 48 5.40 5.66 -10.92
N GLY A 49 5.29 6.99 -11.06
CA GLY A 49 5.88 7.76 -12.17
C GLY A 49 7.37 7.47 -12.39
N PHE A 50 8.12 7.29 -11.31
CA PHE A 50 9.55 6.98 -11.35
C PHE A 50 9.90 5.78 -12.25
N MET A 51 9.09 4.72 -12.27
CA MET A 51 9.35 3.56 -13.14
C MET A 51 9.24 3.92 -14.62
N TRP A 52 8.31 4.81 -14.98
CA TRP A 52 8.16 5.32 -16.33
C TRP A 52 9.32 6.24 -16.71
N ASP A 53 9.70 7.15 -15.81
CA ASP A 53 10.77 8.13 -16.02
C ASP A 53 12.13 7.45 -16.32
N VAL A 54 12.43 6.34 -15.65
CA VAL A 54 13.71 5.62 -15.83
C VAL A 54 13.67 4.52 -16.89
N ALA A 55 12.49 4.23 -17.48
CA ALA A 55 12.33 3.11 -18.41
C ALA A 55 13.19 3.28 -19.67
N GLU A 56 13.22 4.49 -20.24
CA GLU A 56 14.02 4.80 -21.43
C GLU A 56 15.53 4.73 -21.15
N GLU A 57 15.98 5.35 -20.05
CA GLU A 57 17.39 5.35 -19.65
C GLU A 57 17.90 3.92 -19.43
N LEU A 58 17.10 3.08 -18.77
CA LEU A 58 17.44 1.69 -18.50
C LEU A 58 17.13 0.73 -19.66
N ASN A 59 16.50 1.21 -20.73
CA ASN A 59 16.00 0.41 -21.83
C ASN A 59 15.12 -0.77 -21.36
N ALA A 60 14.24 -0.49 -20.39
CA ALA A 60 13.55 -1.50 -19.61
C ALA A 60 12.12 -1.76 -20.08
N MET A 61 11.68 -3.02 -19.91
CA MET A 61 10.25 -3.36 -19.91
C MET A 61 9.69 -3.12 -18.51
N LEU A 62 8.51 -2.50 -18.42
CA LEU A 62 7.79 -2.35 -17.15
C LEU A 62 6.77 -3.47 -17.02
N VAL A 63 6.73 -4.08 -15.85
CA VAL A 63 5.71 -5.06 -15.47
C VAL A 63 5.13 -4.66 -14.12
N PHE A 64 3.81 -4.50 -14.04
CA PHE A 64 3.11 -4.31 -12.77
C PHE A 64 2.25 -5.54 -12.50
N ALA A 65 2.62 -6.35 -11.53
CA ALA A 65 1.89 -7.58 -11.20
C ALA A 65 0.93 -7.34 -10.04
N GLU A 66 -0.35 -7.66 -10.23
CA GLU A 66 -1.36 -7.47 -9.19
C GLU A 66 -1.21 -8.52 -8.08
N HIS A 67 -1.41 -8.10 -6.84
CA HIS A 67 -1.39 -8.99 -5.70
C HIS A 67 -2.65 -9.87 -5.70
N ARG A 68 -2.50 -11.17 -5.41
CA ARG A 68 -3.66 -12.04 -5.17
C ARG A 68 -4.63 -11.44 -4.14
N TYR A 69 -5.93 -11.62 -4.34
CA TYR A 69 -7.03 -11.04 -3.55
C TYR A 69 -7.22 -9.51 -3.69
N TYR A 70 -6.48 -8.82 -4.54
CA TYR A 70 -6.70 -7.39 -4.79
C TYR A 70 -7.07 -7.14 -6.25
N GLY A 71 -7.80 -6.05 -6.49
CA GLY A 71 -8.29 -5.69 -7.82
C GLY A 71 -9.13 -6.80 -8.45
N GLU A 72 -8.67 -7.30 -9.59
CA GLU A 72 -9.35 -8.37 -10.33
C GLU A 72 -8.70 -9.75 -10.12
N SER A 73 -7.60 -9.82 -9.36
CA SER A 73 -6.81 -11.02 -9.13
C SER A 73 -7.36 -11.86 -7.97
N LEU A 74 -8.60 -12.31 -8.10
CA LEU A 74 -9.36 -12.99 -7.04
C LEU A 74 -9.35 -14.52 -7.23
N PRO A 75 -8.69 -15.31 -6.35
CA PRO A 75 -8.58 -16.76 -6.52
C PRO A 75 -9.91 -17.51 -6.62
N PHE A 76 -10.96 -16.98 -5.98
CA PHE A 76 -12.30 -17.56 -5.98
C PHE A 76 -13.38 -16.57 -6.44
N GLY A 77 -12.99 -15.53 -7.20
CA GLY A 77 -13.91 -14.46 -7.60
C GLY A 77 -14.58 -13.80 -6.39
N ASN A 78 -15.90 -13.65 -6.43
CA ASN A 78 -16.69 -13.02 -5.36
C ASN A 78 -16.62 -13.77 -4.02
N GLU A 79 -16.31 -15.07 -4.03
CA GLU A 79 -16.20 -15.90 -2.84
C GLU A 79 -14.84 -15.77 -2.14
N SER A 80 -13.89 -15.00 -2.70
CA SER A 80 -12.52 -14.91 -2.14
C SER A 80 -12.48 -14.43 -0.68
N PHE A 81 -13.52 -13.74 -0.22
CA PHE A 81 -13.64 -13.21 1.14
C PHE A 81 -14.79 -13.82 1.95
N SER A 82 -15.44 -14.88 1.46
CA SER A 82 -16.67 -15.39 2.09
C SER A 82 -16.42 -16.09 3.41
N ASP A 83 -15.29 -16.78 3.55
CA ASP A 83 -14.89 -17.45 4.79
C ASP A 83 -13.36 -17.61 4.94
N SER A 84 -12.93 -18.16 6.08
CA SER A 84 -11.50 -18.38 6.38
C SER A 84 -10.83 -19.40 5.46
N LYS A 85 -11.59 -20.31 4.83
CA LYS A 85 -11.02 -21.30 3.90
C LYS A 85 -10.66 -20.64 2.59
N HIS A 86 -11.54 -19.78 2.06
CA HIS A 86 -11.25 -18.99 0.87
C HIS A 86 -10.15 -17.96 1.11
N LEU A 87 -10.02 -17.44 2.33
CA LEU A 87 -8.93 -16.52 2.70
C LEU A 87 -7.60 -17.20 3.04
N ASN A 88 -7.56 -18.53 3.15
CA ASN A 88 -6.37 -19.28 3.59
C ASN A 88 -5.13 -19.05 2.71
N TYR A 89 -5.34 -18.68 1.45
CA TYR A 89 -4.27 -18.48 0.47
C TYR A 89 -3.83 -17.02 0.32
N LEU A 90 -4.36 -16.10 1.13
CA LEU A 90 -3.95 -14.71 1.20
C LEU A 90 -2.75 -14.56 2.16
N THR A 91 -1.56 -14.92 1.68
CA THR A 91 -0.30 -14.72 2.41
C THR A 91 0.75 -14.05 1.53
N SER A 92 1.74 -13.43 2.17
CA SER A 92 2.88 -12.83 1.45
C SER A 92 3.68 -13.88 0.68
N GLU A 93 3.88 -15.07 1.26
CA GLU A 93 4.63 -16.17 0.67
C GLU A 93 4.00 -16.64 -0.64
N GLN A 94 2.67 -16.76 -0.63
CA GLN A 94 1.86 -17.10 -1.79
C GLN A 94 1.95 -16.02 -2.89
N ALA A 95 1.89 -14.75 -2.52
CA ALA A 95 2.07 -13.64 -3.47
C ALA A 95 3.49 -13.59 -4.06
N LEU A 96 4.53 -13.84 -3.25
CA LEU A 96 5.91 -13.91 -3.74
C LEU A 96 6.10 -15.09 -4.72
N ALA A 97 5.46 -16.22 -4.46
CA ALA A 97 5.47 -17.36 -5.37
C ALA A 97 4.72 -17.05 -6.69
N ASP A 98 3.60 -16.32 -6.64
CA ASP A 98 2.93 -15.83 -7.85
C ASP A 98 3.87 -14.97 -8.71
N PHE A 99 4.57 -14.01 -8.09
CA PHE A 99 5.52 -13.16 -8.80
C PHE A 99 6.66 -13.95 -9.43
N ALA A 100 7.19 -14.98 -8.74
CA ALA A 100 8.22 -15.85 -9.29
C ALA A 100 7.74 -16.59 -10.54
N VAL A 101 6.58 -17.22 -10.46
CA VAL A 101 5.97 -17.98 -11.57
C VAL A 101 5.61 -17.04 -12.73
N LEU A 102 5.08 -15.84 -12.45
CA LEU A 102 4.78 -14.86 -13.47
C LEU A 102 6.04 -14.41 -14.20
N ILE A 103 7.13 -14.09 -13.50
CA ILE A 103 8.40 -13.70 -14.14
C ILE A 103 8.93 -14.84 -15.02
N GLU A 104 8.87 -16.08 -14.55
CA GLU A 104 9.28 -17.23 -15.36
C GLU A 104 8.42 -17.36 -16.62
N TYR A 105 7.09 -17.25 -16.49
CA TYR A 105 6.16 -17.24 -17.61
C TYR A 105 6.50 -16.14 -18.63
N LEU A 106 6.74 -14.91 -18.17
CA LEU A 106 7.09 -13.78 -19.03
C LEU A 106 8.42 -14.02 -19.77
N LYS A 107 9.45 -14.52 -19.07
CA LYS A 107 10.75 -14.85 -19.67
C LYS A 107 10.68 -15.97 -20.69
N MET A 108 9.73 -16.90 -20.58
CA MET A 108 9.51 -17.96 -21.55
C MET A 108 8.65 -17.51 -22.73
N THR A 109 7.69 -16.63 -22.50
CA THR A 109 6.67 -16.25 -23.49
C THR A 109 7.10 -15.07 -24.35
N ILE A 110 7.83 -14.11 -23.78
CA ILE A 110 8.25 -12.89 -24.48
C ILE A 110 9.62 -13.13 -25.14
N ALA A 111 9.64 -13.10 -26.48
CA ALA A 111 10.88 -13.25 -27.24
C ALA A 111 11.91 -12.19 -26.85
N GLY A 112 13.13 -12.62 -26.51
CA GLY A 112 14.22 -11.75 -26.03
C GLY A 112 14.26 -11.56 -24.50
N ALA A 113 13.23 -11.97 -23.76
CA ALA A 113 13.15 -11.80 -22.30
C ALA A 113 13.88 -12.90 -21.51
N ARG A 114 14.22 -14.03 -22.14
CA ARG A 114 14.76 -15.24 -21.48
C ARG A 114 15.90 -14.96 -20.50
N TYR A 115 16.81 -14.05 -20.88
CA TYR A 115 17.99 -13.68 -20.09
C TYR A 115 17.92 -12.27 -19.52
N SER A 116 16.76 -11.60 -19.59
CA SER A 116 16.59 -10.26 -19.04
C SER A 116 16.80 -10.25 -17.51
N PRO A 117 17.64 -9.36 -16.96
CA PRO A 117 17.72 -9.16 -15.52
C PRO A 117 16.41 -8.52 -15.02
N VAL A 118 15.95 -8.90 -13.84
CA VAL A 118 14.69 -8.37 -13.27
C VAL A 118 14.98 -7.65 -11.97
N ILE A 119 14.50 -6.41 -11.83
CA ILE A 119 14.63 -5.61 -10.60
C ILE A 119 13.23 -5.48 -9.99
N ALA A 120 13.07 -5.93 -8.75
CA ALA A 120 11.81 -5.78 -8.02
C ALA A 120 11.67 -4.34 -7.49
N ILE A 121 10.50 -3.74 -7.63
CA ILE A 121 10.21 -2.38 -7.15
C ILE A 121 8.90 -2.41 -6.38
N GLY A 122 8.82 -1.65 -5.28
CA GLY A 122 7.55 -1.48 -4.58
C GLY A 122 7.59 -0.40 -3.51
N GLY A 123 6.41 0.16 -3.20
CA GLY A 123 6.20 1.12 -2.13
C GLY A 123 5.36 0.53 -0.98
N SER A 124 5.54 1.00 0.25
CA SER A 124 4.76 0.51 1.42
C SER A 124 4.92 -1.02 1.61
N TYR A 125 3.83 -1.78 1.76
CA TYR A 125 3.84 -3.25 1.75
C TYR A 125 4.38 -3.81 0.43
N GLY A 126 4.15 -3.15 -0.71
CA GLY A 126 4.81 -3.50 -1.98
C GLY A 126 6.33 -3.42 -1.88
N GLY A 127 6.87 -2.46 -1.13
CA GLY A 127 8.30 -2.37 -0.85
C GLY A 127 8.80 -3.50 0.05
N MET A 128 7.98 -3.93 1.01
CA MET A 128 8.27 -5.12 1.84
C MET A 128 8.33 -6.37 0.97
N LEU A 129 7.35 -6.53 0.06
CA LEU A 129 7.33 -7.61 -0.93
C LEU A 129 8.55 -7.56 -1.84
N ALA A 130 8.92 -6.40 -2.41
CA ALA A 130 10.12 -6.28 -3.24
C ALA A 130 11.40 -6.69 -2.49
N ALA A 131 11.55 -6.24 -1.23
CA ALA A 131 12.68 -6.62 -0.38
C ALA A 131 12.71 -8.13 -0.10
N TRP A 132 11.59 -8.70 0.37
CA TRP A 132 11.48 -10.12 0.66
C TRP A 132 11.63 -10.99 -0.58
N PHE A 133 11.16 -10.52 -1.73
CA PHE A 133 11.28 -11.21 -3.00
C PHE A 133 12.74 -11.36 -3.40
N ARG A 134 13.54 -10.29 -3.26
CA ARG A 134 14.99 -10.37 -3.44
C ARG A 134 15.66 -11.29 -2.42
N MET A 135 15.22 -11.28 -1.16
CA MET A 135 15.79 -12.15 -0.12
C MET A 135 15.51 -13.63 -0.36
N LYS A 136 14.31 -13.98 -0.83
CA LYS A 136 13.83 -15.37 -0.97
C LYS A 136 14.03 -15.95 -2.37
N TYR A 137 13.98 -15.12 -3.40
CA TYR A 137 14.13 -15.51 -4.81
C TYR A 137 15.27 -14.73 -5.51
N PRO A 138 16.51 -14.73 -4.98
CA PRO A 138 17.63 -13.99 -5.57
C PRO A 138 18.06 -14.50 -6.95
N HIS A 139 17.60 -15.70 -7.33
CA HIS A 139 17.79 -16.30 -8.66
C HIS A 139 16.78 -15.78 -9.69
N VAL A 140 15.66 -15.20 -9.25
CA VAL A 140 14.61 -14.62 -10.11
C VAL A 140 14.87 -13.13 -10.35
N VAL A 141 15.19 -12.38 -9.28
CA VAL A 141 15.43 -10.93 -9.33
C VAL A 141 16.86 -10.57 -8.91
N VAL A 142 17.51 -9.69 -9.66
CA VAL A 142 18.91 -9.27 -9.45
C VAL A 142 19.07 -8.22 -8.35
N GLY A 143 17.99 -7.56 -7.95
CA GLY A 143 17.97 -6.53 -6.92
C GLY A 143 16.55 -6.07 -6.61
N ALA A 144 16.41 -5.21 -5.60
CA ALA A 144 15.14 -4.60 -5.23
C ALA A 144 15.27 -3.13 -4.81
N LEU A 145 14.31 -2.31 -5.22
CA LEU A 145 14.06 -0.97 -4.68
C LEU A 145 12.83 -1.02 -3.77
N ALA A 146 13.09 -1.03 -2.46
CA ALA A 146 12.06 -1.11 -1.42
C ALA A 146 11.75 0.29 -0.84
N ALA A 147 10.87 1.04 -1.50
CA ALA A 147 10.57 2.43 -1.13
C ALA A 147 9.63 2.50 0.09
N SER A 148 10.06 3.19 1.15
CA SER A 148 9.27 3.38 2.38
C SER A 148 8.70 2.07 2.95
N ALA A 149 9.47 0.98 2.90
CA ALA A 149 9.06 -0.36 3.31
C ALA A 149 9.29 -0.59 4.81
N PRO A 150 8.24 -0.72 5.65
CA PRO A 150 8.39 -0.88 7.09
C PRO A 150 8.72 -2.34 7.50
N ILE A 151 9.77 -2.94 6.94
CA ILE A 151 10.14 -4.36 7.14
C ILE A 151 10.49 -4.74 8.59
N TRP A 152 10.69 -3.76 9.47
CA TRP A 152 10.99 -3.95 10.89
C TRP A 152 9.84 -3.57 11.83
N GLN A 153 8.66 -3.23 11.30
CA GLN A 153 7.51 -2.81 12.11
C GLN A 153 6.78 -4.01 12.75
N PHE A 154 7.52 -4.89 13.43
CA PHE A 154 7.03 -6.14 14.00
C PHE A 154 7.61 -6.42 15.39
N GLY A 155 6.78 -7.02 16.26
CA GLY A 155 7.17 -7.43 17.60
C GLY A 155 7.86 -6.31 18.38
N ASP A 156 9.01 -6.63 18.96
CA ASP A 156 9.80 -5.70 19.77
C ASP A 156 10.95 -5.03 18.99
N LEU A 157 10.98 -5.15 17.66
CA LEU A 157 12.06 -4.57 16.83
C LEU A 157 12.04 -3.04 16.83
N VAL A 158 10.86 -2.44 16.99
CA VAL A 158 10.66 -0.99 17.07
C VAL A 158 9.61 -0.65 18.12
N PRO A 159 9.78 0.45 18.89
CA PRO A 159 8.77 0.85 19.87
C PRO A 159 7.41 1.12 19.22
N CYS A 160 6.33 0.60 19.81
CA CYS A 160 4.96 0.73 19.27
C CYS A 160 4.51 2.20 19.07
N GLY A 161 4.99 3.13 19.91
CA GLY A 161 4.71 4.56 19.79
C GLY A 161 5.52 5.29 18.71
N ARG A 162 6.44 4.62 18.01
CA ARG A 162 7.36 5.28 17.08
C ARG A 162 6.64 5.90 15.88
N PHE A 163 5.64 5.22 15.34
CA PHE A 163 4.84 5.72 14.22
C PHE A 163 4.11 7.02 14.60
N PHE A 164 3.30 6.99 15.66
CA PHE A 164 2.52 8.15 16.11
C PHE A 164 3.37 9.33 16.56
N SER A 165 4.56 9.08 17.09
CA SER A 165 5.49 10.17 17.45
C SER A 165 6.10 10.85 16.22
N VAL A 166 6.32 10.13 15.11
CA VAL A 166 6.71 10.73 13.82
C VAL A 166 5.54 11.51 13.22
N VAL A 167 4.32 10.96 13.24
CA VAL A 167 3.11 11.70 12.83
C VAL A 167 2.98 13.00 13.62
N THR A 168 3.08 12.94 14.95
CA THR A 168 3.03 14.14 15.80
C THR A 168 4.11 15.16 15.46
N ASN A 169 5.33 14.72 15.12
CA ASN A 169 6.40 15.62 14.74
C ASN A 169 6.14 16.35 13.41
N ASN A 170 5.42 15.74 12.46
CA ASN A 170 5.00 16.45 11.23
C ASN A 170 4.17 17.70 11.58
N TYR A 171 3.20 17.59 12.49
CA TYR A 171 2.37 18.73 12.91
C TYR A 171 3.12 19.74 13.78
N LYS A 172 4.15 19.33 14.52
CA LYS A 172 5.02 20.29 15.22
C LYS A 172 5.81 21.16 14.24
N MET A 173 6.23 20.57 13.12
CA MET A 173 6.99 21.26 12.07
C MET A 173 6.09 22.02 11.10
N GLY A 174 4.84 21.58 10.91
CA GLY A 174 3.88 22.18 10.00
C GLY A 174 3.35 23.54 10.42
N GLY A 175 3.31 23.83 11.72
CA GLY A 175 2.88 25.15 12.20
C GLY A 175 3.02 25.33 13.71
N MET A 176 3.34 26.55 14.13
CA MET A 176 3.50 26.88 15.56
C MET A 176 2.17 26.65 16.31
N GLY A 177 2.20 25.78 17.32
CA GLY A 177 1.02 25.48 18.14
C GLY A 177 0.07 24.44 17.54
N CYS A 178 0.34 23.89 16.36
CA CYS A 178 -0.56 22.96 15.67
C CYS A 178 -0.68 21.63 16.44
N ALA A 179 0.44 20.98 16.77
CA ALA A 179 0.44 19.76 17.56
C ALA A 179 -0.17 19.95 18.97
N GLU A 180 0.05 21.10 19.60
CA GLU A 180 -0.55 21.46 20.88
C GLU A 180 -2.07 21.62 20.77
N SER A 181 -2.55 22.21 19.68
CA SER A 181 -3.98 22.38 19.42
C SER A 181 -4.67 21.03 19.20
N ILE A 182 -4.07 20.15 18.40
CA ILE A 182 -4.54 18.75 18.23
C ILE A 182 -4.57 18.03 19.58
N ARG A 183 -3.52 18.15 20.41
CA ARG A 183 -3.50 17.50 21.73
C ARG A 183 -4.63 18.00 22.64
N LYS A 184 -4.90 19.30 22.65
CA LYS A 184 -5.96 19.90 23.49
C LYS A 184 -7.35 19.49 23.02
N SER A 185 -7.55 19.28 21.71
CA SER A 185 -8.86 18.92 21.15
C SER A 185 -9.41 17.62 21.74
N TRP A 186 -8.56 16.64 22.05
CA TRP A 186 -9.00 15.35 22.60
C TRP A 186 -9.71 15.49 23.95
N ASN A 187 -9.19 16.35 24.83
CA ASN A 187 -9.81 16.61 26.12
C ASN A 187 -11.08 17.45 25.98
N ALA A 188 -11.11 18.39 25.03
CA ALA A 188 -12.31 19.17 24.73
C ALA A 188 -13.45 18.28 24.22
N ILE A 189 -13.17 17.37 23.29
CA ILE A 189 -14.15 16.41 22.78
C ILE A 189 -14.65 15.52 23.92
N ASN A 190 -13.75 14.97 24.74
CA ASN A 190 -14.14 14.13 25.88
C ASN A 190 -15.08 14.88 26.84
N HIS A 191 -14.79 16.14 27.14
CA HIS A 191 -15.61 16.94 28.05
C HIS A 191 -17.00 17.21 27.46
N LEU A 192 -17.08 17.65 26.21
CA LEU A 192 -18.35 17.93 25.54
C LEU A 192 -19.21 16.67 25.37
N ALA A 193 -18.59 15.52 25.13
CA ALA A 193 -19.29 14.26 24.95
C ALA A 193 -20.00 13.74 26.22
N THR A 194 -19.80 14.37 27.39
CA THR A 194 -20.45 13.95 28.66
C THR A 194 -21.92 14.33 28.78
N THR A 195 -22.45 15.16 27.88
CA THR A 195 -23.85 15.61 27.91
C THR A 195 -24.49 15.50 26.53
N ASP A 196 -25.81 15.28 26.48
CA ASP A 196 -26.56 15.20 25.21
C ASP A 196 -26.44 16.50 24.39
N ALA A 197 -26.50 17.65 25.06
CA ALA A 197 -26.32 18.95 24.43
C ALA A 197 -24.91 19.09 23.81
N GLY A 198 -23.88 18.60 24.49
CA GLY A 198 -22.51 18.62 23.98
C GLY A 198 -22.27 17.64 22.83
N LEU A 199 -22.91 16.47 22.83
CA LEU A 199 -22.90 15.53 21.71
C LEU A 199 -23.61 16.12 20.47
N GLN A 200 -24.75 16.79 20.67
CA GLN A 200 -25.43 17.53 19.59
C GLN A 200 -24.55 18.65 19.04
N TRP A 201 -23.92 19.43 19.93
CA TRP A 201 -23.01 20.50 19.54
C TRP A 201 -21.81 19.98 18.73
N LEU A 202 -21.18 18.88 19.16
CA LEU A 202 -20.10 18.22 18.42
C LEU A 202 -20.58 17.77 17.04
N SER A 203 -21.76 17.16 16.97
CA SER A 203 -22.35 16.67 15.71
C SER A 203 -22.53 17.80 14.70
N SER A 204 -23.08 18.94 15.13
CA SER A 204 -23.26 20.12 14.29
C SER A 204 -21.94 20.79 13.92
N THR A 205 -21.00 20.88 14.87
CA THR A 205 -19.70 21.54 14.66
C THR A 205 -18.84 20.80 13.64
N PHE A 206 -18.77 19.47 13.75
CA PHE A 206 -18.07 18.61 12.80
C PHE A 206 -18.89 18.30 11.54
N ARG A 207 -20.13 18.80 11.45
CA ARG A 207 -21.07 18.59 10.33
C ARG A 207 -21.22 17.11 9.97
N LEU A 208 -21.41 16.27 11.00
CA LEU A 208 -21.52 14.83 10.82
C LEU A 208 -22.84 14.47 10.13
N CYS A 209 -22.80 13.46 9.25
CA CYS A 209 -24.00 12.96 8.55
C CYS A 209 -25.00 12.30 9.51
N SER A 210 -24.50 11.74 10.61
CA SER A 210 -25.30 11.12 11.68
C SER A 210 -24.93 11.74 13.02
N PRO A 211 -25.91 12.13 13.86
CA PRO A 211 -25.62 12.72 15.15
C PRO A 211 -25.03 11.69 16.11
N LEU A 212 -24.07 12.14 16.93
CA LEU A 212 -23.51 11.37 18.03
C LEU A 212 -24.57 11.18 19.12
N LYS A 213 -24.70 9.97 19.63
CA LYS A 213 -25.69 9.59 20.65
C LYS A 213 -25.06 9.10 21.95
N SER A 214 -23.77 8.79 21.93
CA SER A 214 -23.08 8.16 23.05
C SER A 214 -21.60 8.54 23.13
N LEU A 215 -20.99 8.26 24.28
CA LEU A 215 -19.54 8.33 24.45
C LEU A 215 -18.79 7.41 23.48
N GLN A 216 -19.40 6.30 23.08
CA GLN A 216 -18.82 5.39 22.09
C GLN A 216 -18.76 6.05 20.71
N ASP A 217 -19.79 6.79 20.30
CA ASP A 217 -19.77 7.54 19.04
C ASP A 217 -18.70 8.63 19.07
N ALA A 218 -18.52 9.30 20.21
CA ALA A 218 -17.44 10.28 20.38
C ALA A 218 -16.04 9.63 20.31
N ALA A 219 -15.88 8.39 20.79
CA ALA A 219 -14.64 7.64 20.63
C ALA A 219 -14.38 7.28 19.15
N VAL A 220 -15.43 6.89 18.41
CA VAL A 220 -15.34 6.64 16.96
C VAL A 220 -14.95 7.92 16.21
N LEU A 221 -15.55 9.07 16.55
CA LEU A 221 -15.16 10.38 15.99
C LEU A 221 -13.68 10.67 16.23
N LYS A 222 -13.17 10.45 17.45
CA LYS A 222 -11.76 10.67 17.77
C LYS A 222 -10.83 9.74 16.98
N ASN A 223 -11.21 8.48 16.80
CA ASN A 223 -10.44 7.55 15.96
C ASN A 223 -10.41 8.04 14.51
N TRP A 224 -11.54 8.44 13.94
CA TRP A 224 -11.61 8.99 12.58
C TRP A 224 -10.76 10.27 12.41
N LEU A 225 -10.77 11.17 13.40
CA LEU A 225 -9.88 12.35 13.41
C LEU A 225 -8.41 11.94 13.49
N SER A 226 -8.06 10.96 14.30
CA SER A 226 -6.69 10.42 14.38
C SER A 226 -6.23 9.86 13.04
N GLU A 227 -7.06 9.06 12.37
CA GLU A 227 -6.78 8.53 11.02
C GLU A 227 -6.59 9.65 10.01
N THR A 228 -7.36 10.73 10.10
CA THR A 228 -7.18 11.92 9.26
C THR A 228 -5.78 12.51 9.42
N TRP A 229 -5.29 12.64 10.66
CA TRP A 229 -3.95 13.17 10.92
C TRP A 229 -2.83 12.24 10.44
N ILE A 230 -3.04 10.93 10.55
CA ILE A 230 -2.11 9.92 10.04
C ILE A 230 -2.02 10.02 8.51
N ASN A 231 -3.17 10.02 7.83
CA ASN A 231 -3.23 10.09 6.38
C ASN A 231 -2.53 11.33 5.84
N LEU A 232 -2.85 12.53 6.36
CA LEU A 232 -2.21 13.77 5.92
C LEU A 232 -0.68 13.75 6.12
N ALA A 233 -0.19 13.15 7.21
CA ALA A 233 1.26 13.01 7.42
C ALA A 233 1.91 12.06 6.40
N MET A 234 1.22 11.00 5.97
CA MET A 234 1.71 10.06 4.96
C MET A 234 1.76 10.66 3.56
N VAL A 235 0.79 11.51 3.20
CA VAL A 235 0.70 12.16 1.88
C VAL A 235 1.09 13.64 1.91
N ASN A 236 2.02 14.02 2.80
CA ASN A 236 2.51 15.39 2.95
C ASN A 236 3.48 15.82 1.81
N TYR A 237 3.02 15.74 0.58
CA TYR A 237 3.82 15.99 -0.62
C TYR A 237 4.07 17.48 -0.88
N PRO A 238 5.19 17.85 -1.52
CA PRO A 238 5.52 19.24 -1.84
C PRO A 238 4.73 19.83 -3.02
N TYR A 239 3.80 19.08 -3.59
CA TYR A 239 2.97 19.43 -4.74
C TYR A 239 1.56 18.87 -4.56
N LYS A 240 0.60 19.37 -5.35
CA LYS A 240 -0.78 18.84 -5.37
C LYS A 240 -0.77 17.37 -5.77
N ALA A 241 -1.41 16.51 -5.00
CA ALA A 241 -1.49 15.09 -5.27
C ALA A 241 -2.91 14.56 -4.99
N ASP A 242 -3.25 13.45 -5.63
CA ASP A 242 -4.55 12.79 -5.48
C ASP A 242 -4.35 11.29 -5.26
N PHE A 243 -3.56 10.96 -4.22
CA PHE A 243 -3.32 9.58 -3.84
C PHE A 243 -4.45 9.09 -2.92
N LEU A 244 -4.52 9.55 -1.67
CA LEU A 244 -5.65 9.14 -0.80
C LEU A 244 -6.90 9.99 -1.04
N GLN A 245 -6.70 11.28 -1.29
CA GLN A 245 -7.70 12.29 -1.57
C GLN A 245 -7.04 13.42 -2.37
N PRO A 246 -7.83 14.27 -3.07
CA PRO A 246 -7.30 15.48 -3.70
C PRO A 246 -6.80 16.46 -2.63
N LEU A 247 -5.49 16.61 -2.52
CA LEU A 247 -4.84 17.45 -1.50
C LEU A 247 -3.92 18.49 -2.13
N PRO A 248 -3.78 19.68 -1.50
CA PRO A 248 -2.85 20.69 -1.96
C PRO A 248 -1.40 20.25 -1.74
N ALA A 249 -0.46 21.06 -2.25
CA ALA A 249 0.92 20.97 -1.81
C ALA A 249 1.01 21.25 -0.31
N TRP A 250 1.84 20.50 0.41
CA TRP A 250 2.11 20.66 1.83
C TRP A 250 0.83 20.61 2.69
N PRO A 251 0.03 19.52 2.63
CA PRO A 251 -1.29 19.46 3.26
C PRO A 251 -1.27 19.46 4.80
N VAL A 252 -0.11 19.39 5.45
CA VAL A 252 0.04 19.52 6.91
C VAL A 252 0.25 20.98 7.35
N GLN A 253 0.70 21.84 6.43
CA GLN A 253 1.01 23.27 6.66
C GLN A 253 -0.24 24.14 6.52
#